data_AF-A0A191UHB7-F1
#
_entry.id   AF-A0A191UHB7-F1
#
_cell.length_a   1.000
_cell.length_b   1.000
_cell.length_c   1.000
_cell.angle_alpha   90.00
_cell.angle_beta   90.00
_cell.angle_gamma   90.00
#
_symmetry.space_group_name_H-M   'P 1'
#
loop_
_entity.id
_entity.type
_entity.pdbx_description
1 polymer ?
#
loop_
_entity_poly.entity_id
_entity_poly.type
_entity_poly.pdbx_seq_one_letter_code
_entity_poly.pdbx_strand_id
1 'polypeptide(L)'
;MSTENSEAIRKQVEQYLSNKDLEIELEDANKEYTIIYSTNILAQESDDTSKLTRNYWINQNKNGGQISSPWGSYEHVQQSSLVANLLIFAKYKIKSITKGWKLVCQKCGSEQQGPIWRNSLKSCEQCGTQYKSEDKTKIAAS
;
A
#
# COMPACT_ATOMS: atom_id res chain seq x y z
N MET A 1 10.82 5.30 25.23
CA MET A 1 11.20 5.75 23.87
C MET A 1 11.78 7.15 24.03
N SER A 2 12.99 7.42 23.52
CA SER A 2 13.61 8.75 23.64
C SER A 2 13.03 9.72 22.62
N THR A 3 13.18 11.03 22.85
CA THR A 3 12.78 12.08 21.91
C THR A 3 13.49 11.92 20.56
N GLU A 4 14.78 11.55 20.57
CA GLU A 4 15.58 11.27 19.37
C GLU A 4 15.02 10.12 18.54
N ASN A 5 14.53 9.04 19.18
CA ASN A 5 13.90 7.93 18.48
C ASN A 5 12.58 8.34 17.82
N SER A 6 11.80 9.22 18.47
CA SER A 6 10.55 9.72 17.92
C SER A 6 10.77 10.61 16.68
N GLU A 7 11.82 11.45 16.68
CA GLU A 7 12.16 12.27 15.52
C GLU A 7 12.68 11.43 14.35
N ALA A 8 13.48 10.40 14.61
CA ALA A 8 13.93 9.46 13.59
C ALA A 8 12.75 8.76 12.90
N ILE A 9 11.77 8.29 13.69
CA ILE A 9 10.55 7.67 13.16
C ILE A 9 9.75 8.67 12.29
N ARG A 10 9.59 9.92 12.73
CA ARG A 10 8.88 10.95 11.96
C ARG A 10 9.53 11.19 10.59
N LYS A 11 10.85 11.36 10.55
CA LYS A 11 11.60 11.55 9.29
C LYS A 11 11.45 10.34 8.35
N GLN A 12 11.52 9.14 8.90
CA GLN A 12 11.34 7.91 8.12
C GLN A 12 9.94 7.82 7.52
N VAL A 13 8.91 8.16 8.30
CA VAL A 13 7.50 8.19 7.84
C VAL A 13 7.30 9.20 6.71
N GLU A 14 7.83 10.42 6.85
CA GLU A 14 7.77 11.44 5.80
C GLU A 14 8.43 10.96 4.51
N GLN A 15 9.60 10.32 4.59
CA GLN A 15 10.28 9.75 3.42
C GLN A 15 9.41 8.70 2.72
N TYR A 16 8.83 7.75 3.45
CA TYR A 16 7.96 6.74 2.85
C TYR A 16 6.66 7.32 2.28
N LEU A 17 6.04 8.25 3.01
CA LEU A 17 4.77 8.85 2.60
C LEU A 17 4.92 9.87 1.46
N SER A 18 6.11 10.43 1.26
CA SER A 18 6.40 11.31 0.12
C SER A 18 6.60 10.52 -1.19
N ASN A 19 7.11 9.29 -1.11
CA ASN A 19 7.30 8.43 -2.27
C ASN A 19 5.98 7.78 -2.73
N LYS A 20 5.40 8.29 -3.83
CA LYS A 20 4.13 7.84 -4.41
C LYS A 20 4.17 6.43 -4.99
N ASP A 21 5.34 5.86 -5.25
CA ASP A 21 5.47 4.51 -5.83
C ASP A 21 5.43 3.40 -4.78
N LEU A 22 5.34 3.77 -3.49
CA LEU A 22 5.26 2.83 -2.39
C LEU A 22 3.81 2.49 -2.01
N GLU A 23 3.62 1.26 -1.56
CA GLU A 23 2.50 0.82 -0.74
C GLU A 23 3.03 0.47 0.66
N ILE A 24 2.45 1.08 1.69
CA ILE A 24 2.87 0.94 3.09
C ILE A 24 1.74 0.33 3.88
N GLU A 25 2.00 -0.77 4.58
CA GLU A 25 1.05 -1.42 5.47
C GLU A 25 1.49 -1.26 6.92
N LEU A 26 0.58 -0.74 7.75
CA LEU A 26 0.74 -0.61 9.20
C LEU A 26 -0.21 -1.58 9.87
N GLU A 27 0.31 -2.43 10.75
CA GLU A 27 -0.47 -3.41 11.50
C GLU A 27 -0.48 -3.02 12.98
N ASP A 28 -1.65 -3.08 13.60
CA ASP A 28 -1.81 -2.86 15.04
C ASP A 28 -1.17 -4.01 15.85
N ALA A 29 -0.96 -3.77 17.15
CA ALA A 29 -0.34 -4.76 18.02
C ALA A 29 -1.14 -6.07 18.14
N ASN A 30 -2.48 -6.00 18.07
CA ASN A 30 -3.37 -7.16 18.20
C ASN A 30 -3.65 -7.84 16.85
N LYS A 31 -3.09 -7.31 15.75
CA LYS A 31 -3.30 -7.77 14.37
C LYS A 31 -4.78 -7.77 13.96
N GLU A 32 -5.60 -6.93 14.58
CA GLU A 32 -7.01 -6.76 14.24
C GLU A 32 -7.22 -5.84 13.04
N TYR A 33 -6.34 -4.85 12.87
CA TYR A 33 -6.46 -3.78 11.88
C TYR A 33 -5.17 -3.58 11.11
N THR A 34 -5.29 -3.46 9.78
CA THR A 34 -4.19 -3.04 8.92
C THR A 34 -4.57 -1.74 8.21
N ILE A 35 -3.80 -0.68 8.43
CA ILE A 35 -3.93 0.58 7.67
C ILE A 35 -2.99 0.48 6.49
N ILE A 36 -3.49 0.77 5.29
CA ILE A 36 -2.70 0.66 4.06
C ILE A 36 -2.70 2.01 3.37
N TYR A 37 -1.52 2.51 3.04
CA TYR A 37 -1.32 3.72 2.25
C TYR A 37 -0.80 3.30 0.87
N SER A 38 -1.47 3.72 -0.20
CA SER A 38 -1.05 3.41 -1.57
C SER A 38 -1.51 4.50 -2.53
N THR A 39 -0.84 4.61 -3.66
CA THR A 39 -1.22 5.57 -4.70
C THR A 39 -2.19 4.92 -5.67
N ASN A 40 -3.33 5.58 -5.92
CA ASN A 40 -4.25 5.17 -6.96
C ASN A 40 -4.05 6.04 -8.20
N ILE A 41 -4.12 5.41 -9.37
CA ILE A 41 -4.10 6.10 -10.65
C ILE A 41 -5.56 6.37 -11.01
N LEU A 42 -6.01 7.62 -10.90
CA LEU A 42 -7.32 8.00 -11.40
C LEU A 42 -7.16 8.32 -12.89
N ALA A 43 -7.67 7.46 -13.75
CA ALA A 43 -7.89 7.81 -15.15
C ALA A 43 -9.00 8.87 -15.19
N GLN A 44 -8.68 10.08 -15.65
CA GLN A 44 -9.71 11.06 -16.00
C GLN A 44 -10.11 10.83 -17.46
N GLU A 45 -11.41 10.88 -17.75
CA GLU A 45 -11.96 10.75 -19.11
C GLU A 45 -11.66 11.96 -20.01
N SER A 46 -10.99 12.99 -19.48
CA SER A 46 -10.64 14.21 -20.20
C SER A 46 -9.26 14.70 -19.77
N ASP A 47 -8.37 14.84 -20.73
CA ASP A 47 -6.96 15.24 -20.66
C ASP A 47 -5.95 14.15 -20.25
N ASP A 48 -4.95 14.00 -21.11
CA ASP A 48 -3.86 13.00 -21.18
C ASP A 48 -2.94 12.92 -19.94
N THR A 49 -3.37 13.41 -18.79
CA THR A 49 -2.61 13.39 -17.53
C THR A 49 -3.34 12.56 -16.49
N SER A 50 -2.89 11.32 -16.29
CA SER A 50 -3.34 10.48 -15.18
C SER A 50 -3.00 11.17 -13.84
N LYS A 51 -4.00 11.50 -13.02
CA LYS A 51 -3.76 12.11 -11.71
C LYS A 51 -3.46 11.04 -10.67
N LEU A 52 -2.21 10.99 -10.21
CA LEU A 52 -1.78 10.14 -9.10
C LEU A 52 -2.29 10.71 -7.77
N THR A 53 -3.22 10.01 -7.13
CA THR A 53 -3.76 10.40 -5.83
C THR A 53 -3.42 9.35 -4.80
N ARG A 54 -2.66 9.74 -3.77
CA ARG A 54 -2.42 8.86 -2.63
C ARG A 54 -3.72 8.72 -1.84
N ASN A 55 -4.01 7.51 -1.42
CA ASN A 55 -5.19 7.14 -0.68
C ASN A 55 -4.77 6.22 0.46
N TYR A 56 -5.69 6.00 1.39
CA TYR A 56 -5.47 5.08 2.47
C TYR A 56 -6.74 4.33 2.84
N TRP A 57 -6.56 3.09 3.31
CA TRP A 57 -7.63 2.13 3.61
C TRP A 57 -7.40 1.49 4.97
N ILE A 58 -8.48 1.04 5.60
CA ILE A 58 -8.44 0.26 6.84
C ILE A 58 -9.02 -1.11 6.56
N ASN A 59 -8.22 -2.16 6.76
CA ASN A 59 -8.66 -3.55 6.67
C ASN A 59 -8.90 -4.09 8.08
N GLN A 60 -10.05 -4.75 8.30
CA GLN A 60 -10.30 -5.54 9.51
C GLN A 60 -9.89 -6.99 9.26
N ASN A 61 -8.84 -7.44 9.94
CA ASN A 61 -8.25 -8.75 9.69
C ASN A 61 -9.13 -9.90 10.21
N LYS A 62 -9.85 -9.70 11.32
CA LYS A 62 -10.62 -10.78 12.00
C LYS A 62 -11.86 -11.26 11.24
N ASN A 63 -12.47 -10.41 10.42
CA ASN A 63 -13.75 -10.73 9.75
C ASN A 63 -13.64 -10.75 8.22
N GLY A 64 -12.42 -10.64 7.65
CA GLY A 64 -12.21 -10.52 6.20
C GLY A 64 -12.84 -9.27 5.57
N GLY A 65 -13.39 -8.37 6.39
CA GLY A 65 -14.01 -7.12 5.96
C GLY A 65 -12.95 -6.12 5.51
N GLN A 66 -12.76 -6.02 4.20
CA GLN A 66 -12.09 -4.87 3.61
C GLN A 66 -13.08 -3.69 3.66
N ILE A 67 -12.75 -2.63 4.41
CA ILE A 67 -13.43 -1.35 4.22
C ILE A 67 -12.86 -0.78 2.93
N SER A 68 -13.63 -0.90 1.85
CA SER A 68 -13.18 -0.75 0.46
C SER A 68 -13.12 0.70 -0.04
N SER A 69 -13.66 1.66 0.73
CA SER A 69 -13.60 3.07 0.37
C SER A 69 -12.41 3.75 1.06
N PRO A 70 -11.71 4.68 0.38
CA PRO A 70 -10.74 5.53 1.05
C PRO A 70 -11.41 6.26 2.21
N TRP A 71 -10.81 6.19 3.41
CA TRP A 71 -11.45 6.73 4.61
C TRP A 71 -11.55 8.26 4.60
N GLY A 72 -10.78 8.94 3.74
CA GLY A 72 -10.86 10.37 3.51
C GLY A 72 -9.90 10.86 2.41
N SER A 73 -9.88 12.18 2.21
CA SER A 73 -8.89 12.84 1.35
C SER A 73 -7.49 12.72 1.96
N TYR A 74 -6.49 12.40 1.12
CA TYR A 74 -5.11 12.34 1.57
C TYR A 74 -4.50 13.74 1.63
N GLU A 75 -4.12 14.15 2.83
CA GLU A 75 -3.31 15.34 3.08
C GLU A 75 -1.98 14.88 3.71
N HIS A 76 -0.86 15.23 3.08
CA HIS A 76 0.43 14.63 3.39
C HIS A 76 0.91 14.93 4.82
N VAL A 77 0.74 16.16 5.30
CA VAL A 77 1.21 16.58 6.63
C VAL A 77 0.41 15.87 7.73
N GLN A 78 -0.91 15.87 7.61
CA GLN A 78 -1.83 15.18 8.52
C GLN A 78 -1.55 13.68 8.55
N GLN A 79 -1.40 13.04 7.40
CA GLN A 79 -1.16 11.60 7.34
C GLN A 79 0.23 11.22 7.86
N SER A 80 1.25 12.03 7.59
CA SER A 80 2.59 11.79 8.15
C SER A 80 2.61 11.91 9.68
N SER A 81 1.91 12.90 10.22
CA SER A 81 1.73 13.05 11.67
C SER A 81 0.95 11.87 12.28
N LEU A 82 -0.15 11.46 11.65
CA LEU A 82 -0.95 10.32 12.10
C LEU A 82 -0.14 9.03 12.12
N VAL A 83 0.54 8.69 11.03
CA VAL A 83 1.34 7.47 10.93
C VAL A 83 2.47 7.46 11.95
N ALA A 84 3.19 8.57 12.12
CA ALA A 84 4.22 8.67 13.14
C ALA A 84 3.64 8.43 14.55
N ASN A 85 2.50 9.04 14.87
CA ASN A 85 1.85 8.84 16.17
C ASN A 85 1.36 7.40 16.39
N LEU A 86 0.88 6.74 15.33
CA LEU A 86 0.49 5.32 15.40
C LEU A 86 1.69 4.43 15.75
N LEU A 87 2.84 4.68 15.13
CA LEU A 87 4.08 3.93 15.39
C LEU A 87 4.65 4.22 16.79
N ILE A 88 4.66 5.50 17.21
CA ILE A 88 5.29 5.94 18.47
C ILE A 88 4.41 5.58 19.68
N PHE A 89 3.12 5.86 19.60
CA PHE A 89 2.22 5.83 20.77
C PHE A 89 1.21 4.67 20.75
N ALA A 90 0.70 4.31 19.57
CA ALA A 90 -0.35 3.29 19.45
C ALA A 90 0.19 1.86 19.20
N LYS A 91 1.52 1.68 19.28
CA LYS A 91 2.20 0.38 19.08
C LYS A 91 1.89 -0.28 17.73
N TYR A 92 1.55 0.51 16.72
CA TYR A 92 1.54 0.01 15.36
C TYR A 92 2.97 -0.29 14.92
N LYS A 93 3.10 -1.19 13.95
CA LYS A 93 4.36 -1.53 13.31
C LYS A 93 4.19 -1.47 11.80
N ILE A 94 5.26 -1.09 11.11
CA ILE A 94 5.32 -1.25 9.65
C ILE A 94 5.36 -2.76 9.38
N LYS A 95 4.30 -3.27 8.77
CA LYS A 95 4.18 -4.67 8.36
C LYS A 95 4.92 -4.91 7.05
N SER A 96 4.73 -4.02 6.08
CA SER A 96 5.42 -4.10 4.79
C SER A 96 5.54 -2.74 4.12
N ILE A 97 6.60 -2.58 3.33
CA ILE A 97 6.78 -1.49 2.37
C ILE A 97 7.04 -2.14 1.02
N THR A 98 6.14 -1.92 0.08
CA THR A 98 6.10 -2.60 -1.21
C THR A 98 6.30 -1.57 -2.31
N LYS A 99 7.22 -1.82 -3.25
CA LYS A 99 7.52 -0.96 -4.41
C LYS A 99 6.96 -1.51 -5.73
N GLY A 100 6.07 -2.50 -5.65
CA GLY A 100 5.46 -3.13 -6.80
C GLY A 100 5.12 -4.58 -6.60
N TRP A 101 4.75 -5.21 -7.70
CA TRP A 101 4.36 -6.61 -7.77
C TRP A 101 4.90 -7.24 -9.04
N LYS A 102 5.11 -8.55 -8.98
CA LYS A 102 5.48 -9.38 -10.12
C LYS A 102 4.60 -10.63 -10.15
N LEU A 103 4.17 -11.01 -11.34
CA LEU A 103 3.35 -12.18 -11.67
C LEU A 103 4.00 -12.96 -12.79
N VAL A 104 3.92 -14.29 -12.69
CA VAL A 104 4.27 -15.20 -13.78
C VAL A 104 3.09 -16.12 -14.03
N CYS A 105 2.52 -16.08 -15.23
CA CYS A 105 1.40 -16.93 -15.60
C CYS A 105 1.85 -18.39 -15.73
N GLN A 106 1.32 -19.26 -14.87
CA GLN A 106 1.65 -20.69 -14.88
C GLN A 106 1.18 -21.41 -16.16
N LYS A 107 0.24 -20.84 -16.92
CA LYS A 107 -0.28 -21.44 -18.16
C LYS A 107 0.54 -21.08 -19.40
N CYS A 108 0.88 -19.80 -19.57
CA CYS A 108 1.56 -19.31 -20.79
C CYS A 108 2.96 -18.76 -20.56
N GLY A 109 3.45 -18.75 -19.31
CA GLY A 109 4.79 -18.27 -18.97
C GLY A 109 4.95 -16.74 -19.01
N SER A 110 3.89 -15.99 -19.29
CA SER A 110 3.97 -14.53 -19.41
C SER A 110 4.30 -13.89 -18.07
N GLU A 111 5.31 -13.01 -18.06
CA GLU A 111 5.64 -12.20 -16.90
C GLU A 111 4.93 -10.85 -16.97
N GLN A 112 4.36 -10.41 -15.86
CA GLN A 112 3.72 -9.11 -15.70
C GLN A 112 4.15 -8.47 -14.40
N GLN A 113 4.27 -7.15 -14.37
CA GLN A 113 4.65 -6.41 -13.17
C GLN A 113 3.99 -5.04 -13.14
N GLY A 114 3.91 -4.45 -11.95
CA GLY A 114 3.36 -3.11 -11.78
C GLY A 114 3.73 -2.47 -10.44
N PRO A 115 3.52 -1.15 -10.30
CA PRO A 115 4.03 -0.38 -9.15
C PRO A 115 3.20 -0.51 -7.87
N ILE A 116 1.89 -0.79 -7.98
CA ILE A 116 0.96 -0.79 -6.84
C ILE A 116 0.35 -2.17 -6.66
N TRP A 117 0.66 -2.84 -5.55
CA TRP A 117 0.24 -4.22 -5.27
C TRP A 117 -1.28 -4.41 -5.31
N ARG A 118 -2.03 -3.49 -4.72
CA ARG A 118 -3.51 -3.53 -4.75
C ARG A 118 -4.09 -3.46 -6.17
N ASN A 119 -3.34 -2.93 -7.13
CA ASN A 119 -3.72 -2.87 -8.55
C ASN A 119 -3.19 -4.07 -9.34
N SER A 120 -2.68 -5.12 -8.66
CA SER A 120 -2.23 -6.33 -9.34
C SER A 120 -3.35 -7.02 -10.11
N LEU A 121 -3.03 -7.45 -11.32
CA LEU A 121 -3.97 -8.07 -12.22
C LEU A 121 -4.64 -9.30 -11.60
N LYS A 122 -5.92 -9.50 -11.90
CA LYS A 122 -6.67 -10.69 -11.48
C LYS A 122 -6.58 -11.83 -12.50
N SER A 123 -6.21 -11.52 -13.74
CA SER A 123 -6.05 -12.48 -14.82
C SER A 123 -4.89 -12.11 -15.74
N CYS A 124 -4.29 -13.12 -16.36
CA CYS A 124 -3.27 -12.94 -17.38
C CYS A 124 -3.86 -12.22 -18.60
N GLU A 125 -3.23 -11.13 -19.04
CA GLU A 125 -3.68 -10.36 -20.21
C GLU A 125 -3.47 -11.12 -21.52
N GLN A 126 -2.53 -12.06 -21.57
CA GLN A 126 -2.24 -12.83 -22.78
C GLN A 126 -3.20 -14.01 -23.00
N CYS A 127 -3.57 -14.74 -21.94
CA CYS A 127 -4.35 -15.98 -22.08
C CYS A 127 -5.64 -16.03 -21.24
N GLY A 128 -5.96 -14.96 -20.51
CA GLY A 128 -7.19 -14.84 -19.71
C GLY A 128 -7.25 -15.71 -18.44
N THR A 129 -6.19 -16.48 -18.15
CA THR A 129 -6.16 -17.36 -16.98
C THR A 129 -6.19 -16.54 -15.69
N GLN A 130 -7.06 -16.90 -14.76
CA GLN A 130 -7.18 -16.23 -13.46
C GLN A 130 -5.95 -16.53 -12.60
N TYR A 131 -5.42 -15.48 -11.94
CA TYR A 131 -4.33 -15.61 -10.99
C TYR A 131 -4.85 -16.02 -9.62
N LYS A 132 -4.18 -16.97 -8.98
CA LYS A 132 -4.35 -17.27 -7.56
C LYS A 132 -3.50 -16.33 -6.71
N SER A 133 -3.79 -16.25 -5.42
CA SER A 133 -2.99 -15.43 -4.49
C SER A 133 -1.52 -15.86 -4.42
N GLU A 134 -1.25 -17.16 -4.58
CA GLU A 134 0.10 -17.75 -4.59
C GLU A 134 0.92 -17.40 -5.83
N ASP A 135 0.28 -17.01 -6.94
CA ASP A 135 0.99 -16.58 -8.16
C ASP A 135 1.57 -15.16 -8.03
N LYS A 136 1.25 -14.46 -6.93
CA LYS A 136 1.53 -13.05 -6.72
C LYS A 136 2.67 -12.81 -5.73
N THR A 137 3.70 -12.08 -6.18
CA THR A 137 4.83 -11.70 -5.32
C THR A 137 4.88 -10.18 -5.12
N LYS A 138 4.93 -9.74 -3.86
CA LYS A 138 5.21 -8.34 -3.49
C LYS A 138 6.70 -8.08 -3.65
N ILE A 139 7.06 -6.97 -4.29
CA ILE A 139 8.44 -6.51 -4.39
C ILE A 139 8.70 -5.58 -3.21
N ALA A 140 9.54 -6.00 -2.26
CA ALA A 140 9.89 -5.17 -1.10
C ALA A 140 10.66 -3.92 -1.52
N ALA A 141 10.37 -2.79 -0.86
CA ALA A 141 11.24 -1.62 -0.94
C ALA A 141 12.59 -1.92 -0.28
N SER A 142 13.67 -1.51 -0.94
CA SER A 142 15.06 -1.74 -0.52
C SER A 142 15.56 -0.59 0.33
#